data_AF-A0A5P2QT34-F1
#
_entry.id   AF-A0A5P2QT34-F1
#
_cell.length_a   1.000
_cell.length_b   1.000
_cell.length_c   1.000
_cell.angle_alpha   90.00
_cell.angle_beta   90.00
_cell.angle_gamma   90.00
#
_symmetry.space_group_name_H-M   'P 1'
#
loop_
_entity.id
_entity.type
_entity.pdbx_description
1 polymer ?
#
loop_
_entity_poly.entity_id
_entity_poly.type
_entity_poly.pdbx_seq_one_letter_code
_entity_poly.pdbx_strand_id
1 'polypeptide(L)' 'MPTHYLADSVYAALTESLAGAFMRAATGVTDLHSELAEALAVAGVLPEVCREGMDVVTLAA' A
#
# COMPACT_ATOMS: atom_id res chain seq x y z
N MET A 1 7.65 -8.97 -21.25
CA MET A 1 7.04 -8.31 -20.08
C MET A 1 8.16 -8.07 -19.09
N PRO A 2 8.58 -6.82 -18.82
CA PRO A 2 9.61 -6.58 -17.83
C PRO A 2 9.01 -6.94 -16.46
N THR A 3 9.47 -8.05 -15.89
CA THR A 3 9.19 -8.39 -14.50
C THR A 3 10.01 -7.44 -13.65
N HIS A 4 9.40 -6.34 -13.23
CA HIS A 4 9.98 -5.43 -12.26
C HIS A 4 10.03 -6.19 -10.93
N TYR A 5 11.18 -6.76 -10.62
CA TYR A 5 11.41 -7.40 -9.33
C TYR A 5 11.66 -6.32 -8.29
N LEU A 6 11.05 -6.50 -7.11
CA LEU A 6 11.37 -5.69 -5.94
C LEU A 6 12.74 -6.11 -5.40
N ALA A 7 13.49 -5.13 -4.90
CA ALA A 7 14.64 -5.44 -4.07
C ALA A 7 14.16 -6.14 -2.79
N ASP A 8 14.93 -7.12 -2.29
CA ASP A 8 14.57 -7.90 -1.10
C ASP A 8 14.22 -7.04 0.12
N SER A 9 14.92 -5.92 0.31
CA SER A 9 14.64 -4.97 1.38
C SER A 9 13.27 -4.32 1.25
N VAL A 10 12.87 -3.95 0.02
CA VAL A 10 11.56 -3.37 -0.27
C VAL A 10 10.46 -4.44 -0.11
N TYR A 11 10.74 -5.67 -0.54
CA TYR A 11 9.82 -6.79 -0.38
C TYR A 11 9.57 -7.15 1.09
N ALA A 12 10.63 -7.17 1.91
CA ALA A 12 10.52 -7.40 3.35
C ALA A 12 9.71 -6.29 4.04
N ALA A 13 10.01 -5.03 3.75
CA ALA A 13 9.28 -3.89 4.30
C ALA A 13 7.80 -3.86 3.87
N LEU A 14 7.51 -4.22 2.62
CA LEU A 14 6.15 -4.35 2.11
C LEU A 14 5.40 -5.46 2.87
N THR A 15 6.02 -6.62 3.06
CA THR A 15 5.40 -7.76 3.76
C THR A 15 5.04 -7.40 5.21
N GLU A 16 5.94 -6.70 5.90
CA GLU A 16 5.70 -6.20 7.26
C GLU A 16 4.56 -5.17 7.30
N SER A 17 4.55 -4.23 6.35
CA SER A 17 3.50 -3.21 6.23
C SER A 17 2.13 -3.83 5.97
N LEU A 18 2.05 -4.81 5.07
CA LEU A 18 0.82 -5.55 4.78
C LEU A 18 0.32 -6.31 6.00
N ALA A 19 1.21 -7.02 6.71
CA ALA A 19 0.83 -7.72 7.94
C ALA A 19 0.27 -6.76 8.99
N GLY A 20 0.91 -5.59 9.15
CA GLY A 20 0.43 -4.51 10.03
C GLY A 20 -0.96 -4.00 9.64
N ALA A 21 -1.19 -3.75 8.35
CA ALA A 21 -2.47 -3.29 7.81
C ALA A 21 -3.60 -4.29 8.12
N PHE A 22 -3.38 -5.59 7.87
CA PHE A 22 -4.37 -6.63 8.18
C PHE A 22 -4.69 -6.71 9.67
N MET A 23 -3.67 -6.60 10.54
CA MET A 23 -3.90 -6.60 11.99
C MET A 23 -4.71 -5.37 12.44
N ARG A 24 -4.36 -4.17 11.96
CA ARG A 24 -5.08 -2.92 12.30
C ARG A 24 -6.53 -2.97 11.85
N ALA A 25 -6.78 -3.43 10.63
CA ALA A 25 -8.13 -3.62 10.09
C ALA A 25 -8.93 -4.66 10.89
N ALA A 26 -8.31 -5.78 11.27
CA ALA A 26 -8.96 -6.80 12.08
C ALA A 26 -9.37 -6.28 13.47
N THR A 27 -8.62 -5.30 14.01
CA THR A 27 -8.95 -4.62 15.27
C THR A 27 -9.92 -3.44 15.12
N GLY A 28 -10.40 -3.16 13.90
CA GLY A 28 -11.36 -2.09 13.62
C GLY A 28 -10.79 -0.68 13.76
N VAL A 29 -9.46 -0.54 13.76
CA VAL A 29 -8.78 0.75 13.96
C VAL A 29 -8.76 1.57 12.67
N THR A 30 -8.61 0.91 11.52
CA THR A 30 -8.51 1.56 10.21
C THR A 30 -9.23 0.75 9.13
N ASP A 31 -9.53 1.41 8.00
CA ASP A 31 -10.03 0.76 6.79
C ASP A 31 -8.88 0.02 6.08
N LEU A 32 -9.08 -1.27 5.82
CA LEU A 32 -8.09 -2.14 5.19
C LEU A 32 -7.71 -1.65 3.79
N HIS A 33 -8.68 -1.15 3.02
CA HIS A 33 -8.43 -0.76 1.63
C HIS A 33 -7.44 0.40 1.57
N SER A 34 -7.63 1.40 2.42
CA SER A 34 -6.74 2.57 2.53
C SER A 34 -5.31 2.19 2.92
N GLU A 35 -5.16 1.30 3.90
CA GLU A 35 -3.87 0.82 4.40
C GLU A 35 -3.09 -0.01 3.37
N LEU A 36 -3.80 -0.85 2.60
CA LEU A 36 -3.19 -1.61 1.51
C LEU A 36 -2.74 -0.70 0.37
N ALA A 37 -3.55 0.31 0.02
CA ALA A 37 -3.17 1.28 -1.01
C ALA A 37 -1.91 2.06 -0.62
N GLU A 38 -1.81 2.49 0.64
CA GLU A 38 -0.61 3.17 1.17
C GLU A 38 0.62 2.26 1.12
N ALA A 39 0.52 1.03 1.64
CA ALA A 39 1.65 0.09 1.65
C ALA A 39 2.18 -0.21 0.24
N LEU A 40 1.28 -0.38 -0.74
CA LEU A 40 1.63 -0.63 -2.14
C LEU A 40 2.22 0.62 -2.82
N ALA A 41 1.75 1.82 -2.46
CA ALA A 41 2.29 3.08 -2.96
C ALA A 41 3.72 3.31 -2.45
N VAL A 42 3.94 3.11 -1.15
CA VAL A 42 5.28 3.24 -0.52
C VAL A 42 6.27 2.26 -1.13
N ALA A 43 5.85 1.03 -1.43
CA ALA A 43 6.69 0.03 -2.10
C ALA A 43 6.87 0.27 -3.61
N GLY A 44 6.22 1.30 -4.19
CA GLY A 44 6.33 1.64 -5.60
C GLY A 44 5.70 0.60 -6.54
N VAL A 45 4.77 -0.22 -6.04
CA VAL A 45 4.09 -1.29 -6.79
C VAL A 45 2.63 -0.97 -7.09
N LEU A 46 2.12 0.16 -6.60
CA LEU A 46 0.75 0.56 -6.86
C LEU A 46 0.51 0.73 -8.37
N PRO A 47 -0.43 -0.04 -8.96
CA PRO A 47 -0.74 0.08 -10.37
C PRO A 47 -1.18 1.51 -10.73
N GLU A 48 -0.80 1.97 -11.92
CA GLU A 48 -1.17 3.30 -12.44
C GLU A 48 -2.68 3.57 -12.35
N VAL A 49 -3.50 2.57 -12.66
CA VAL A 49 -4.98 2.64 -12.58
C VAL A 49 -5.51 2.84 -11.17
N CYS A 50 -4.73 2.52 -10.13
CA CYS A 50 -5.10 2.75 -8.74
C CYS A 50 -4.65 4.13 -8.25
N ARG A 51 -3.77 4.82 -8.99
CA ARG A 51 -3.21 6.12 -8.59
C ARG A 51 -4.19 7.26 -8.79
N GLU A 52 -5.03 7.20 -9.83
CA GLU A 52 -6.04 8.23 -10.13
C GLU A 52 -7.09 8.43 -9.02
N GLY A 53 -7.25 7.46 -8.10
CA GLY A 53 -8.14 7.58 -6.94
C GLY A 53 -7.48 8.14 -5.68
N MET A 54 -6.14 8.20 -5.61
CA MET A 54 -5.40 8.65 -4.42
C MET A 54 -5.18 10.16 -4.38
N ASP A 55 -5.09 10.82 -5.54
CA ASP A 55 -4.85 12.28 -5.64
C ASP A 55 -5.97 13.13 -5.00
N VAL A 56 -7.13 12.54 -4.74
CA VAL A 56 -8.28 13.25 -4.14
C VAL A 56 -8.23 13.27 -2.60
N VAL A 57 -7.51 12.34 -1.96
CA VAL A 57 -7.50 12.22 -0.49
C VAL A 57 -6.45 13.15 0.16
N THR A 58 -5.39 13.52 -0.57
CA THR A 58 -4.29 14.34 -0.03
C THR A 58 -4.55 15.86 -0.06
N LEU A 59 -5.66 16.32 -0.67
CA LEU A 59 -6.02 17.75 -0.74
C LEU A 59 -7.14 18.15 0.25
N ALA A 60 -7.49 17.27 1.20
CA ALA A 60 -8.56 17.51 2.17
C ALA A 60 -8.10 17.43 3.65
N ALA A 61 -6.79 17.54 3.92
CA ALA A 61 -6.23 17.62 5.28
C ALA A 61 -5.51 18.96 5.50
#